data_AF-A0A090QLT6-F1
#
_entry.id   AF-A0A090QLT6-F1
#
_cell.length_a   1.000
_cell.length_b   1.000
_cell.length_c   1.000
_cell.angle_alpha   90.00
_cell.angle_beta   90.00
_cell.angle_gamma   90.00
#
_symmetry.space_group_name_H-M   'P 1'
#
loop_
_entity.id
_entity.type
_entity.pdbx_description
1 polymer ?
#
loop_
_entity_poly.entity_id
_entity_poly.type
_entity_poly.pdbx_seq_one_letter_code
_entity_poly.pdbx_strand_id
1 'polypeptide(L)'
;MLVGRLKTLVRDDELTVEAIQDLLDDALHYVIVSREEWNALKKNGWVENMPVEFYQPQNPHYQDPHDRFTRLGIAFEQAEFMR
;
A
#
# COMPACT_ATOMS: atom_id res chain seq x y z
N MET A 1 -6.69 -4.29 8.37
CA MET A 1 -7.46 -4.68 7.16
C MET A 1 -8.63 -3.73 6.98
N LEU A 2 -8.92 -3.32 5.73
CA LEU A 2 -9.97 -2.34 5.37
C LEU A 2 -11.33 -2.65 6.01
N VAL A 3 -11.75 -3.92 5.96
CA VAL A 3 -13.02 -4.39 6.55
C VAL A 3 -13.11 -4.11 8.06
N GLY A 4 -11.99 -4.21 8.79
CA GLY A 4 -11.95 -3.90 10.21
C GLY A 4 -12.18 -2.41 10.49
N ARG A 5 -11.54 -1.53 9.70
CA ARG A 5 -11.73 -0.08 9.80
C ARG A 5 -13.17 0.32 9.43
N LEU A 6 -13.75 -0.27 8.39
CA LEU A 6 -15.17 -0.07 8.04
C LEU A 6 -16.11 -0.50 9.17
N LYS A 7 -15.86 -1.64 9.82
CA LYS A 7 -16.65 -2.10 10.97
C LYS A 7 -16.57 -1.15 12.16
N THR A 8 -15.42 -0.53 12.39
CA THR A 8 -15.24 0.50 13.43
C THR A 8 -16.12 1.72 13.14
N LEU A 9 -16.07 2.27 11.92
CA LEU A 9 -16.90 3.41 11.53
C LEU A 9 -18.40 3.12 11.68
N VAL A 10 -18.85 1.91 11.34
CA VAL A 10 -20.26 1.49 11.55
C VAL A 10 -20.60 1.41 13.04
N ARG A 11 -19.72 0.81 13.85
CA ARG A 11 -19.94 0.65 15.30
C ARG A 11 -20.04 2.01 16.00
N ASP A 12 -19.23 2.96 15.56
CA ASP A 12 -19.09 4.27 16.19
C ASP A 12 -20.05 5.32 15.59
N ASP A 13 -20.93 4.92 14.64
CA ASP A 13 -21.91 5.77 13.93
C ASP A 13 -21.26 6.92 13.13
N GLU A 14 -20.05 6.69 12.64
CA GLU A 14 -19.21 7.64 11.88
C GLU A 14 -19.10 7.29 10.39
N LEU A 15 -19.88 6.31 9.91
CA LEU A 15 -19.82 5.89 8.51
C LEU A 15 -20.50 6.91 7.59
N THR A 16 -19.71 7.85 7.07
CA THR A 16 -20.10 8.78 6.01
C THR A 16 -19.34 8.49 4.71
N VAL A 17 -19.76 9.12 3.62
CA VAL A 17 -19.05 9.02 2.32
C VAL A 17 -17.64 9.59 2.45
N GLU A 18 -17.48 10.68 3.18
CA GLU A 18 -16.20 11.33 3.46
C GLU A 18 -15.28 10.41 4.27
N ALA A 19 -15.81 9.79 5.33
CA ALA A 19 -15.03 8.84 6.13
C ALA A 19 -14.60 7.60 5.31
N ILE A 20 -15.41 7.18 4.34
CA ILE A 20 -15.03 6.11 3.39
C ILE A 20 -13.95 6.60 2.43
N GLN A 21 -14.06 7.83 1.92
CA GLN A 21 -13.05 8.42 1.04
C GLN A 21 -11.71 8.52 1.75
N ASP A 22 -11.66 9.12 2.94
CA ASP A 22 -10.43 9.23 3.74
C ASP A 22 -9.82 7.85 4.02
N LEU A 23 -10.67 6.87 4.33
CA LEU A 23 -10.24 5.49 4.54
C LEU A 23 -9.63 4.85 3.30
N LEU A 24 -10.19 5.10 2.13
CA LEU A 24 -9.70 4.57 0.85
C LEU A 24 -8.42 5.30 0.41
N ASP A 25 -8.34 6.61 0.57
CA ASP A 25 -7.16 7.42 0.26
C ASP A 25 -5.97 7.01 1.14
N ASP A 26 -6.21 6.68 2.42
CA ASP A 26 -5.22 6.10 3.33
C ASP A 26 -4.78 4.67 2.95
N ALA A 27 -5.66 3.89 2.32
CA ALA A 27 -5.45 2.45 2.14
C ALA A 27 -4.98 2.07 0.73
N LEU A 28 -5.27 2.91 -0.27
CA LEU A 28 -5.01 2.65 -1.67
C LEU A 28 -3.93 3.60 -2.17
N HIS A 29 -2.72 3.05 -2.32
CA HIS A 29 -1.61 3.75 -2.96
C HIS A 29 -1.44 3.24 -4.38
N TYR A 30 -1.41 4.17 -5.33
CA TYR A 30 -1.12 3.88 -6.73
C TYR A 30 0.38 3.99 -6.98
N VAL A 31 0.87 3.12 -7.87
CA VAL A 31 2.26 3.14 -8.33
C VAL A 31 2.26 2.90 -9.84
N ILE A 32 2.95 3.77 -10.57
CA ILE A 32 3.20 3.56 -12.00
C ILE A 32 4.52 2.82 -12.11
N VAL A 33 4.48 1.67 -12.78
CA VAL A 33 5.64 0.79 -12.92
C VAL A 33 5.95 0.64 -14.41
N SER A 34 7.16 1.02 -14.82
CA SER A 34 7.66 0.76 -16.16
C SER A 34 7.81 -0.75 -16.40
N ARG A 35 7.97 -1.14 -17.66
CA ARG A 35 8.19 -2.55 -18.02
C ARG A 35 9.47 -3.12 -17.39
N GLU A 36 10.51 -2.30 -17.25
CA GLU A 36 11.80 -2.70 -16.69
C GLU A 36 11.68 -2.95 -15.19
N GLU A 37 11.05 -2.05 -14.45
CA GLU A 37 10.77 -2.18 -13.03
C GLU A 37 9.84 -3.37 -12.74
N TRP A 38 8.83 -3.59 -13.59
CA TRP A 38 7.94 -4.75 -13.48
C TRP A 38 8.70 -6.07 -13.63
N ASN A 39 9.62 -6.15 -14.59
CA ASN A 39 10.48 -7.33 -14.75
C ASN A 39 11.42 -7.51 -13.54
N ALA A 40 11.92 -6.41 -12.96
CA ALA A 40 12.71 -6.46 -11.74
C ALA A 40 11.90 -7.00 -10.54
N LEU A 41 10.66 -6.56 -10.36
CA LEU A 41 9.76 -7.10 -9.33
C LEU A 41 9.54 -8.60 -9.51
N LYS A 42 9.24 -9.04 -10.74
CA LYS A 42 9.06 -10.46 -11.06
C LYS A 42 10.31 -11.30 -10.77
N LYS A 43 11.47 -10.80 -11.18
CA LYS A 43 12.75 -11.49 -10.97
C LYS A 43 13.03 -11.72 -9.47
N ASN A 44 12.62 -10.79 -8.62
CA ASN A 44 12.76 -10.90 -7.16
C ASN A 44 11.60 -11.67 -6.49
N GLY A 45 10.57 -12.08 -7.24
CA GLY A 45 9.38 -12.71 -6.67
C GLY A 45 8.48 -11.77 -5.86
N TRP A 46 8.70 -10.45 -5.95
CA TRP A 46 8.05 -9.43 -5.14
C TRP A 46 6.68 -8.96 -5.66
N VAL A 47 6.20 -9.57 -6.74
CA VAL A 47 4.82 -9.36 -7.21
C VAL A 47 3.83 -10.06 -6.27
N GLU A 48 4.19 -11.25 -5.81
CA GLU A 48 3.31 -12.10 -4.99
C GLU A 48 3.77 -12.20 -3.53
N ASN A 49 5.06 -11.89 -3.25
CA ASN A 49 5.66 -12.01 -1.93
C ASN A 49 6.28 -10.69 -1.46
N MET A 50 6.47 -10.54 -0.16
CA MET A 50 7.20 -9.41 0.41
C MET A 50 8.68 -9.74 0.58
N PRO A 51 9.57 -8.72 0.57
CA PRO A 51 10.93 -8.86 1.08
C PRO A 51 10.94 -9.48 2.48
N VAL A 52 11.99 -10.21 2.84
CA VAL A 52 12.06 -10.93 4.12
C VAL A 52 11.94 -9.99 5.32
N GLU A 53 12.46 -8.78 5.16
CA GLU A 53 12.48 -7.70 6.13
C GLU A 53 11.08 -7.26 6.57
N PHE A 54 10.08 -7.41 5.69
CA PHE A 54 8.68 -7.14 6.01
C PHE A 54 8.20 -7.93 7.24
N TYR A 55 8.75 -9.13 7.45
CA TYR A 55 8.35 -10.03 8.54
C TYR A 55 9.24 -9.92 9.78
N GLN A 56 10.26 -9.05 9.79
CA GLN A 56 11.25 -8.96 10.86
C GLN A 56 10.98 -7.74 11.77
N PRO A 57 10.45 -7.91 13.00
CA PRO A 57 10.06 -6.78 13.86
C PRO A 57 11.20 -5.81 14.24
N GLN A 58 12.45 -6.25 14.16
CA GLN A 58 13.62 -5.43 14.46
C GLN A 58 14.15 -4.68 13.23
N ASN A 59 13.58 -4.93 12.05
CA ASN A 59 14.01 -4.29 10.81
C ASN A 59 13.33 -2.92 10.64
N PRO A 60 14.03 -1.88 10.17
CA PRO A 60 13.42 -0.59 9.82
C PRO A 60 12.27 -0.69 8.82
N HIS A 61 12.24 -1.73 7.99
CA HIS A 61 11.20 -1.99 6.99
C HIS A 61 10.14 -2.98 7.47
N TYR A 62 10.03 -3.21 8.79
CA TYR A 62 9.02 -4.09 9.35
C TYR A 62 7.61 -3.63 8.97
N GLN A 63 6.83 -4.54 8.36
CA GLN A 63 5.48 -4.26 7.87
C GLN A 63 5.38 -3.08 6.88
N ASP A 64 6.47 -2.68 6.22
CA ASP A 64 6.45 -1.66 5.17
C ASP A 64 6.16 -2.31 3.80
N PRO A 65 4.92 -2.21 3.26
CA PRO A 65 4.60 -2.79 1.97
C PRO A 65 5.27 -2.05 0.80
N HIS A 66 5.74 -0.82 1.00
CA HIS A 66 6.34 0.02 -0.03
C HIS A 66 7.80 -0.33 -0.30
N ASP A 67 8.48 -0.96 0.67
CA ASP A 67 9.90 -1.36 0.61
C ASP A 67 10.24 -2.12 -0.69
N ARG A 68 9.35 -3.02 -1.13
CA ARG A 68 9.56 -3.80 -2.37
C ARG A 68 9.65 -2.94 -3.65
N PHE A 69 9.04 -1.77 -3.62
CA PHE A 69 9.03 -0.81 -4.72
C PHE A 69 10.19 0.18 -4.58
N THR A 70 10.40 0.73 -3.38
CA THR A 70 11.45 1.72 -3.12
C THR A 70 12.85 1.15 -3.32
N ARG A 71 13.08 -0.13 -2.99
CA ARG A 71 14.35 -0.85 -3.29
C ARG A 71 14.70 -0.90 -4.78
N LEU A 72 13.69 -0.82 -5.64
CA LEU A 72 13.86 -0.82 -7.10
C LEU A 72 13.83 0.60 -7.68
N GLY A 73 13.78 1.63 -6.83
CA GLY A 73 13.70 3.03 -7.26
C GLY A 73 12.34 3.44 -7.81
N ILE A 74 11.30 2.63 -7.60
CA ILE A 74 9.96 2.88 -8.12
C ILE A 74 9.29 3.96 -7.25
N ALA A 75 8.91 5.07 -7.88
CA ALA A 75 8.26 6.19 -7.20
C ALA A 75 6.74 5.99 -7.10
N PHE A 76 6.16 6.39 -5.97
CA PHE A 76 4.70 6.48 -5.81
C PHE A 76 4.25 7.84 -6.32
N GLU A 77 3.30 7.85 -7.25
CA GLU A 77 2.63 9.08 -7.61
C GLU A 77 1.48 9.32 -6.63
N GLN A 78 1.32 10.57 -6.18
CA GLN A 78 0.07 10.95 -5.52
C GLN A 78 -1.01 10.90 -6.58
N ALA A 79 -2.04 10.08 -6.35
CA ALA A 79 -3.21 10.08 -7.21
C ALA A 79 -3.91 11.44 -7.09
N GLU A 80 -3.59 12.38 -7.97
CA GLU A 80 -4.39 13.61 -8.16
C GLU A 80 -5.75 13.33 -8.82
N PHE A 81 -6.11 12.06 -8.99
CA PHE A 81 -7.41 11.63 -9.51
C PHE A 81 -8.47 11.65 -8.40
N MET A 82 -9.00 12.84 -8.13
CA MET A 82 -10.40 13.15 -7.75
C MET A 82 -10.49 14.61 -7.25
N ARG A 83 -10.16 15.57 -8.11
CA ARG A 83 -10.67 16.95 -8.00
C ARG A 83 -11.47 17.31 -9.24
#